data_AF-A0A959VD22-F1
#
_entry.id   AF-A0A959VD22-F1
#
_cell.length_a   1.000
_cell.length_b   1.000
_cell.length_c   1.000
_cell.angle_alpha   90.00
_cell.angle_beta   90.00
_cell.angle_gamma   90.00
#
_symmetry.space_group_name_H-M   'P 1'
#
loop_
_entity.id
_entity.type
_entity.pdbx_description
1 polymer ?
#
loop_
_entity_poly.entity_id
_entity_poly.type
_entity_poly.pdbx_seq_one_letter_code
_entity_poly.pdbx_strand_id
1 'polypeptide(L)'
;MENTIGNRIHNVIKALNISKAEFCAKMDVAPTVIYNILNGRNKPGFDLLGKIINTFNVDPNYLLRGTGEMFISNDDFLMNTNFEPYMNQSDKNNKKSDLGDKNIKGQLNSSFSAKRDIISRNKEFLDTYSYLGYGDIEKESYVYLQIMYYDTMTYPRVYALYNVEFDKLRTVYQSYLNLVNVLNSSQISIDKKPQQDTFDKLFELYEKGWKEDFKGLSDNKLEIILKLLHLKSDIDFWYQRLSYLVDYMSEQKDHLIGGKSKA
;
A
#
# COMPACT_ATOMS: atom_id res chain seq x y z
N MET A 1 3.19 5.88 -25.82
CA MET A 1 2.14 4.84 -25.71
C MET A 1 1.39 5.08 -24.42
N GLU A 2 0.06 5.05 -24.45
CA GLU A 2 -0.80 5.31 -23.30
C GLU A 2 -0.55 4.27 -22.18
N ASN A 3 -0.30 4.69 -20.94
CA ASN A 3 -0.03 3.79 -19.80
C ASN A 3 -1.35 3.25 -19.23
N THR A 4 -2.02 2.38 -19.99
CA THR A 4 -3.28 1.75 -19.59
C THR A 4 -3.04 0.50 -18.73
N ILE A 5 -4.03 0.11 -17.94
CA ILE A 5 -3.97 -1.14 -17.17
C ILE A 5 -3.81 -2.38 -18.08
N GLY A 6 -4.43 -2.36 -19.27
CA GLY A 6 -4.24 -3.40 -20.28
C GLY A 6 -2.78 -3.53 -20.72
N ASN A 7 -2.09 -2.39 -20.95
CA ASN A 7 -0.67 -2.40 -21.29
C ASN A 7 0.21 -2.92 -20.14
N ARG A 8 -0.14 -2.61 -18.89
CA ARG A 8 0.59 -3.13 -17.73
C ARG A 8 0.38 -4.62 -17.52
N ILE A 9 -0.84 -5.14 -17.72
CA ILE A 9 -1.09 -6.59 -17.75
C ILE A 9 -0.32 -7.25 -18.89
N HIS A 10 -0.27 -6.64 -20.07
CA HIS A 10 0.53 -7.14 -21.20
C HIS A 10 2.02 -7.23 -20.84
N ASN A 11 2.56 -6.23 -20.13
CA ASN A 11 3.94 -6.22 -19.67
C ASN A 11 4.21 -7.32 -18.63
N VAL A 12 3.27 -7.56 -17.70
CA VAL A 12 3.35 -8.68 -16.74
C VAL A 12 3.44 -10.01 -17.49
N ILE A 13 2.56 -10.26 -18.46
CA ILE A 13 2.56 -11.51 -19.25
C ILE A 13 3.91 -11.71 -19.94
N LYS A 14 4.45 -10.63 -20.54
CA LYS A 14 5.77 -10.66 -21.19
C LYS A 14 6.90 -10.96 -20.20
N ALA A 15 6.91 -10.30 -19.04
CA ALA A 15 7.97 -10.46 -18.05
C ALA A 15 7.97 -11.86 -17.40
N LEU A 16 6.80 -12.47 -17.24
CA LEU A 16 6.65 -13.87 -16.79
C LEU A 16 7.13 -14.89 -17.84
N ASN A 17 7.36 -14.47 -19.08
CA ASN A 17 7.75 -15.33 -20.20
C ASN A 17 6.80 -16.52 -20.43
N ILE A 18 5.48 -16.28 -20.32
CA ILE A 18 4.44 -17.29 -20.55
C ILE A 18 3.47 -16.86 -21.63
N SER A 19 2.76 -17.82 -22.22
CA SER A 19 1.72 -17.52 -23.20
C SER A 19 0.50 -16.87 -22.55
N LYS A 20 -0.29 -16.09 -23.32
CA LYS A 20 -1.57 -15.56 -22.85
C LYS A 20 -2.53 -16.68 -22.41
N ALA A 21 -2.50 -17.82 -23.10
CA ALA A 21 -3.32 -18.98 -22.75
C ALA A 21 -2.91 -19.57 -21.38
N GLU A 22 -1.60 -19.68 -21.12
CA GLU A 22 -1.08 -20.14 -19.84
C GLU A 22 -1.38 -19.16 -18.70
N PHE A 23 -1.26 -17.85 -18.97
CA PHE A 23 -1.64 -16.81 -18.01
C PHE A 23 -3.12 -16.91 -17.61
N CYS A 24 -4.01 -17.14 -18.58
CA CYS A 24 -5.43 -17.37 -18.35
C CYS A 24 -5.70 -18.65 -17.55
N ALA A 25 -5.02 -19.74 -17.90
CA ALA A 25 -5.17 -21.03 -17.24
C ALA A 25 -4.76 -20.97 -15.76
N LYS A 26 -3.65 -20.28 -15.43
CA LYS A 26 -3.16 -20.14 -14.05
C LYS A 26 -4.12 -19.37 -13.13
N MET A 27 -4.99 -18.52 -13.68
CA MET A 27 -5.99 -17.77 -12.93
C MET A 27 -7.40 -18.35 -13.02
N ASP A 28 -7.59 -19.42 -13.80
CA ASP A 28 -8.92 -19.93 -14.18
C ASP A 28 -9.83 -18.81 -14.70
N VAL A 29 -9.39 -18.16 -15.78
CA VAL A 29 -10.09 -17.05 -16.46
C VAL A 29 -10.20 -17.35 -17.95
N ALA A 30 -11.35 -17.06 -18.55
CA ALA A 30 -11.53 -17.26 -19.99
C ALA A 30 -10.60 -16.34 -20.82
N PRO A 31 -9.92 -16.85 -21.88
CA PRO A 31 -9.02 -16.05 -22.71
C PRO A 31 -9.64 -14.80 -23.34
N THR A 32 -10.94 -14.83 -23.62
CA THR A 32 -11.71 -13.70 -24.16
C THR A 32 -11.72 -12.50 -23.21
N VAL A 33 -11.77 -12.74 -21.89
CA VAL A 33 -11.75 -11.70 -20.85
C VAL A 33 -10.41 -10.96 -20.90
N ILE A 34 -9.30 -11.69 -20.83
CA ILE A 34 -7.95 -11.10 -20.91
C ILE A 34 -7.76 -10.39 -22.26
N TYR A 35 -8.15 -11.02 -23.37
CA TYR A 35 -8.01 -10.41 -24.70
C TYR A 35 -8.74 -9.06 -24.81
N ASN A 36 -9.96 -8.95 -24.30
CA ASN A 36 -10.72 -7.69 -24.33
C ASN A 36 -10.09 -6.59 -23.47
N ILE A 37 -9.49 -6.95 -22.34
CA ILE A 37 -8.78 -6.02 -21.46
C ILE A 37 -7.49 -5.51 -22.11
N LEU A 38 -6.69 -6.42 -22.69
CA LEU A 38 -5.45 -6.05 -23.36
C LEU A 38 -5.68 -5.12 -24.56
N ASN A 39 -6.82 -5.24 -25.23
CA ASN A 39 -7.21 -4.37 -26.34
C ASN A 39 -8.02 -3.14 -25.90
N GLY A 40 -8.15 -2.88 -24.60
CA GLY A 40 -8.84 -1.70 -24.07
C GLY A 40 -10.36 -1.68 -24.26
N ARG A 41 -10.98 -2.81 -24.68
CA ARG A 41 -12.44 -2.90 -24.84
C ARG A 41 -13.15 -2.97 -23.48
N ASN A 42 -12.51 -3.61 -22.51
CA ASN A 42 -13.07 -3.82 -21.17
C ASN A 42 -12.07 -3.36 -20.09
N LYS A 43 -12.57 -2.82 -18.98
CA LYS A 43 -11.79 -2.66 -17.75
C LYS A 43 -11.79 -3.97 -16.96
N PRO A 44 -10.65 -4.37 -16.35
CA PRO A 44 -10.63 -5.53 -15.45
C PRO A 44 -11.45 -5.22 -14.18
N GLY A 45 -12.29 -6.17 -13.77
CA GLY A 45 -12.98 -6.10 -12.47
C GLY A 45 -12.06 -6.44 -11.31
N PHE A 46 -12.48 -6.12 -10.08
CA PHE A 46 -11.71 -6.35 -8.86
C PHE A 46 -11.22 -7.79 -8.68
N ASP A 47 -12.09 -8.78 -8.87
CA ASP A 47 -11.74 -10.19 -8.71
C ASP A 47 -10.61 -10.62 -9.65
N LEU A 48 -10.62 -10.10 -10.88
CA LEU A 48 -9.57 -10.38 -11.85
C LEU A 48 -8.25 -9.72 -11.45
N LEU A 49 -8.29 -8.48 -10.95
CA LEU A 49 -7.11 -7.79 -10.44
C LEU A 49 -6.50 -8.54 -9.26
N GLY A 50 -7.32 -8.98 -8.30
CA GLY A 50 -6.90 -9.80 -7.17
C GLY A 50 -6.27 -11.12 -7.60
N LYS A 51 -6.86 -11.81 -8.60
CA LYS A 51 -6.27 -13.01 -9.20
C LYS A 51 -4.89 -12.74 -9.80
N ILE A 52 -4.74 -11.68 -10.59
CA ILE A 52 -3.43 -11.33 -11.20
C ILE A 52 -2.38 -11.07 -10.13
N ILE A 53 -2.72 -10.23 -9.13
CA ILE A 53 -1.83 -9.87 -8.03
C ILE A 53 -1.37 -11.11 -7.27
N ASN A 54 -2.31 -11.95 -6.85
CA ASN A 54 -2.01 -13.09 -5.98
C ASN A 54 -1.35 -14.25 -6.72
N THR A 55 -1.75 -14.53 -7.96
CA THR A 55 -1.21 -15.67 -8.74
C THR A 55 0.22 -15.40 -9.22
N PHE A 56 0.56 -14.14 -9.52
CA PHE A 56 1.85 -13.79 -10.14
C PHE A 56 2.71 -12.87 -9.28
N ASN A 57 2.31 -12.62 -8.03
CA ASN A 57 3.01 -11.74 -7.09
C ASN A 57 3.30 -10.34 -7.67
N VAL A 58 2.32 -9.79 -8.40
CA VAL A 58 2.41 -8.47 -9.05
C VAL A 58 2.14 -7.38 -8.02
N ASP A 59 2.95 -6.32 -8.01
CA ASP A 59 2.69 -5.16 -7.14
C ASP A 59 1.36 -4.47 -7.56
N PRO A 60 0.39 -4.32 -6.65
CA PRO A 60 -0.83 -3.57 -6.92
C PRO A 60 -0.59 -2.13 -7.40
N ASN A 61 0.45 -1.45 -6.90
CA ASN A 61 0.79 -0.10 -7.34
C ASN A 61 1.22 -0.08 -8.81
N TYR A 62 2.04 -1.04 -9.23
CA TYR A 62 2.40 -1.16 -10.64
C TYR A 62 1.16 -1.47 -11.46
N LEU A 63 0.37 -2.46 -11.07
CA LEU A 63 -0.79 -2.86 -11.85
C LEU A 63 -1.84 -1.74 -11.99
N LEU A 64 -2.13 -1.02 -10.91
CA LEU A 64 -3.22 -0.03 -10.87
C LEU A 64 -2.79 1.36 -11.31
N ARG A 65 -1.58 1.80 -10.91
CA ARG A 65 -1.08 3.16 -11.14
C ARG A 65 0.03 3.25 -12.17
N GLY A 66 0.70 2.13 -12.46
CA GLY A 66 1.90 2.13 -13.29
C GLY A 66 3.12 2.72 -12.58
N THR A 67 3.11 2.70 -11.26
CA THR A 67 4.18 3.20 -10.38
C THR A 67 4.68 2.07 -9.48
N GLY A 68 5.96 2.09 -9.12
CA GLY A 68 6.55 1.00 -8.33
C GLY A 68 7.05 -0.16 -9.21
N GLU A 69 7.52 -1.21 -8.55
CA GLU A 69 8.10 -2.39 -9.20
C GLU A 69 7.03 -3.33 -9.75
N MET A 70 7.35 -4.09 -10.80
CA MET A 70 6.35 -4.99 -11.41
C MET A 70 5.95 -6.15 -10.49
N PHE A 71 6.93 -6.71 -9.79
CA PHE A 71 6.75 -7.87 -8.91
C PHE A 71 7.24 -7.54 -7.51
N ILE A 72 6.58 -8.13 -6.52
CA ILE A 72 7.00 -8.07 -5.13
C ILE A 72 8.16 -9.06 -4.95
N SER A 73 9.22 -8.67 -4.24
CA SER A 73 10.37 -9.55 -4.03
C SER A 73 10.04 -10.64 -3.00
N ASN A 74 10.59 -11.85 -3.15
CA ASN A 74 10.32 -12.95 -2.21
C ASN A 74 10.82 -12.67 -0.79
N ASP A 75 11.79 -11.74 -0.63
CA ASP A 75 12.30 -11.33 0.67
C ASP A 75 11.26 -10.49 1.45
N ASP A 76 10.39 -9.74 0.76
CA ASP A 76 9.24 -9.05 1.37
C ASP A 76 8.18 -10.05 1.89
N PHE A 77 8.20 -11.28 1.40
CA PHE A 77 7.31 -12.36 1.83
C PHE A 77 7.88 -13.16 3.01
N LEU A 78 9.21 -13.38 3.04
CA LEU A 78 9.92 -14.21 4.03
C LEU A 78 10.39 -13.46 5.29
N MET A 79 10.49 -12.12 5.27
CA MET A 79 10.68 -11.30 6.48
C MET A 79 9.47 -11.34 7.45
N ASN A 80 8.40 -12.03 7.09
CA ASN A 80 7.06 -11.91 7.70
C ASN A 80 6.57 -13.16 8.45
N THR A 81 7.47 -14.06 8.89
CA THR A 81 7.11 -15.24 9.69
C THR A 81 7.67 -15.26 11.12
N ASN A 82 8.54 -14.33 11.49
CA ASN A 82 9.20 -14.29 12.81
C ASN A 82 8.98 -12.98 13.58
N PHE A 83 7.79 -12.39 13.51
CA PHE A 83 7.42 -11.33 14.45
C PHE A 83 6.46 -11.90 15.49
N GLU A 84 6.97 -12.09 16.71
CA GLU A 84 6.09 -12.23 17.87
C GLU A 84 5.23 -10.97 17.98
N PRO A 85 3.89 -11.12 18.03
CA PRO A 85 3.02 -9.98 18.24
C PRO A 85 3.24 -9.48 19.67
N TYR A 86 3.69 -8.22 19.83
CA TYR A 86 3.46 -7.48 21.06
C TYR A 86 1.96 -7.21 21.19
N MET A 87 1.22 -8.21 21.68
CA MET A 87 -0.12 -8.04 22.22
C MET A 87 -0.03 -8.04 23.75
N ASN A 88 -0.65 -7.03 24.35
CA ASN A 88 -0.82 -6.87 25.78
C ASN A 88 -1.44 -8.13 26.42
N GLN A 89 -0.89 -8.49 27.57
CA GLN A 89 -1.35 -9.60 28.41
C GLN A 89 -2.70 -9.27 29.07
N SER A 90 -3.78 -9.70 28.42
CA SER A 90 -5.10 -10.01 29.01
C SER A 90 -5.93 -10.54 27.84
N ASP A 91 -6.11 -11.85 27.64
CA ASP A 91 -7.06 -12.63 28.42
C ASP A 91 -6.76 -14.13 28.26
N LYS A 92 -6.36 -14.76 29.37
CA LYS A 92 -6.51 -16.21 29.53
C LYS A 92 -7.96 -16.46 29.92
N ASN A 93 -8.72 -17.18 29.08
CA ASN A 93 -9.69 -18.23 29.45
C ASN A 93 -10.77 -18.42 28.37
N ASN A 94 -10.64 -19.42 27.50
CA ASN A 94 -11.53 -20.61 27.53
C ASN A 94 -11.33 -21.58 26.35
N LYS A 95 -10.98 -22.81 26.74
CA LYS A 95 -11.47 -24.13 26.29
C LYS A 95 -11.50 -24.50 24.79
N LYS A 96 -10.65 -25.51 24.52
CA LYS A 96 -10.74 -26.56 23.49
C LYS A 96 -12.15 -27.14 23.32
N SER A 97 -12.51 -27.46 22.08
CA SER A 97 -13.28 -28.66 21.74
C SER A 97 -12.89 -29.17 20.35
N ASP A 98 -12.55 -30.47 20.30
CA ASP A 98 -12.40 -31.32 19.12
C ASP A 98 -13.60 -31.28 18.17
N LEU A 99 -13.38 -31.52 16.88
CA LEU A 99 -14.07 -32.55 16.07
C LEU A 99 -13.70 -32.45 14.57
N GLY A 100 -13.04 -33.49 14.06
CA GLY A 100 -13.49 -34.25 12.88
C GLY A 100 -13.32 -33.66 11.49
N ASP A 101 -12.34 -34.19 10.76
CA ASP A 101 -12.32 -34.24 9.30
C ASP A 101 -13.65 -34.72 8.69
N LYS A 102 -14.20 -33.96 7.73
CA LYS A 102 -14.83 -34.45 6.49
C LYS A 102 -15.32 -33.30 5.58
N ASN A 103 -14.96 -33.40 4.29
CA ASN A 103 -15.59 -32.79 3.11
C ASN A 103 -15.35 -31.29 2.78
N ILE A 104 -14.11 -30.95 2.42
CA ILE A 104 -13.70 -29.63 1.88
C ILE A 104 -13.68 -29.64 0.33
N LYS A 105 -14.79 -29.94 -0.36
CA LYS A 105 -14.85 -29.70 -1.83
C LYS A 105 -16.21 -29.24 -2.38
N GLY A 106 -17.26 -29.20 -1.56
CA GLY A 106 -18.64 -28.88 -2.01
C GLY A 106 -19.24 -27.56 -1.53
N GLN A 107 -18.54 -26.77 -0.70
CA GLN A 107 -19.11 -25.57 -0.04
C GLN A 107 -18.40 -24.24 -0.38
N LEU A 108 -17.39 -24.26 -1.26
CA LEU A 108 -16.56 -23.08 -1.53
C LEU A 108 -17.22 -22.02 -2.43
N ASN A 109 -18.31 -22.35 -3.15
CA ASN A 109 -18.84 -21.46 -4.19
C ASN A 109 -20.16 -20.75 -3.85
N SER A 110 -20.72 -20.89 -2.65
CA SER A 110 -21.94 -20.16 -2.23
C SER A 110 -21.81 -19.37 -0.93
N SER A 111 -20.63 -19.39 -0.29
CA SER A 111 -20.37 -18.79 1.03
C SER A 111 -19.50 -17.52 0.99
N PHE A 112 -18.76 -17.27 -0.10
CA PHE A 112 -17.84 -16.12 -0.19
C PHE A 112 -18.55 -14.76 -0.30
N SER A 113 -19.79 -14.68 -0.79
CA SER A 113 -20.44 -13.39 -1.08
C SER A 113 -21.36 -12.84 0.03
N ALA A 114 -21.47 -13.50 1.19
CA ALA A 114 -22.51 -13.15 2.16
C ALA A 114 -22.04 -12.99 3.62
N LYS A 115 -20.73 -13.09 3.92
CA LYS A 115 -20.27 -13.02 5.33
C LYS A 115 -19.08 -12.11 5.65
N ARG A 116 -18.49 -11.40 4.69
CA ARG A 116 -17.33 -10.51 4.94
C ARG A 116 -17.27 -9.38 3.93
N ASP A 117 -18.16 -8.41 4.06
CA ASP A 117 -17.91 -7.11 3.42
C ASP A 117 -17.61 -6.10 4.54
N ILE A 118 -16.32 -5.87 4.79
CA ILE A 118 -15.86 -4.87 5.75
C ILE A 118 -16.39 -3.48 5.41
N ILE A 119 -16.67 -3.20 4.13
CA ILE A 119 -17.21 -1.92 3.68
C ILE A 119 -18.68 -1.83 4.08
N SER A 120 -19.49 -2.84 3.75
CA SER A 120 -20.91 -2.86 4.15
C SER A 120 -21.11 -2.73 5.67
N ARG A 121 -20.27 -3.38 6.49
CA ARG A 121 -20.39 -3.32 7.97
C ARG A 121 -19.95 -1.98 8.56
N ASN A 122 -19.11 -1.23 7.86
CA ASN A 122 -18.58 0.05 8.33
C ASN A 122 -19.05 1.22 7.45
N LYS A 123 -20.16 1.05 6.73
CA LYS A 123 -20.63 1.99 5.71
C LYS A 123 -20.80 3.42 6.24
N GLU A 124 -21.46 3.61 7.38
CA GLU A 124 -21.69 4.94 7.96
C GLU A 124 -20.37 5.67 8.28
N PHE A 125 -19.41 4.96 8.86
CA PHE A 125 -18.08 5.50 9.11
C PHE A 125 -17.37 5.85 7.80
N LEU A 126 -17.40 4.93 6.81
CA LEU A 126 -16.74 5.11 5.53
C LEU A 126 -17.37 6.26 4.72
N ASP A 127 -18.69 6.44 4.73
CA ASP A 127 -19.35 7.57 4.08
C ASP A 127 -18.86 8.91 4.68
N THR A 128 -18.67 8.97 6.01
CA THR A 128 -18.08 10.13 6.70
C THR A 128 -16.61 10.33 6.33
N TYR A 129 -15.83 9.25 6.34
CA TYR A 129 -14.41 9.26 5.98
C TYR A 129 -14.20 9.76 4.54
N SER A 130 -15.08 9.35 3.61
CA SER A 130 -15.06 9.83 2.22
C SER A 130 -15.39 11.32 2.11
N TYR A 131 -16.41 11.78 2.86
CA TYR A 131 -16.80 13.19 2.90
C TYR A 131 -15.67 14.12 3.40
N LEU A 132 -14.80 13.62 4.29
CA LEU A 132 -13.62 14.35 4.78
C LEU A 132 -12.49 14.45 3.74
N GLY A 133 -12.65 13.88 2.55
CA GLY A 133 -11.72 14.02 1.43
C GLY A 133 -10.63 12.96 1.37
N TYR A 134 -10.74 11.88 2.16
CA TYR A 134 -9.79 10.77 2.17
C TYR A 134 -9.95 9.79 0.98
N GLY A 135 -10.82 10.15 0.03
CA GLY A 135 -11.05 9.43 -1.20
C GLY A 135 -12.45 8.85 -1.29
N ASP A 136 -12.91 8.70 -2.52
CA ASP A 136 -14.21 8.12 -2.82
C ASP A 136 -14.26 6.65 -2.37
N ILE A 137 -15.38 6.19 -1.83
CA ILE A 137 -15.63 4.79 -1.44
C ILE A 137 -16.75 4.19 -2.30
N GLU A 138 -17.18 4.91 -3.34
CA GLU A 138 -17.96 4.34 -4.42
C GLU A 138 -17.32 3.05 -4.93
N LYS A 139 -18.19 2.11 -5.30
CA LYS A 139 -17.77 0.82 -5.81
C LYS A 139 -16.82 1.05 -7.00
N GLU A 140 -15.68 0.37 -6.96
CA GLU A 140 -14.59 0.48 -7.95
C GLU A 140 -13.70 1.74 -7.86
N SER A 141 -13.92 2.61 -6.87
CA SER A 141 -12.94 3.65 -6.54
C SER A 141 -11.60 3.01 -6.11
N TYR A 142 -10.51 3.78 -6.19
CA TYR A 142 -9.20 3.26 -5.79
C TYR A 142 -9.15 2.85 -4.32
N VAL A 143 -9.70 3.68 -3.42
CA VAL A 143 -9.72 3.41 -1.98
C VAL A 143 -10.62 2.19 -1.68
N TYR A 144 -11.77 2.08 -2.34
CA TYR A 144 -12.65 0.91 -2.25
C TYR A 144 -11.91 -0.38 -2.62
N LEU A 145 -11.22 -0.41 -3.76
CA LEU A 145 -10.48 -1.58 -4.24
C LEU A 145 -9.32 -1.93 -3.29
N GLN A 146 -8.63 -0.93 -2.72
CA GLN A 146 -7.58 -1.18 -1.74
C GLN A 146 -8.12 -1.79 -0.44
N ILE A 147 -9.23 -1.25 0.09
CA ILE A 147 -9.87 -1.79 1.29
C ILE A 147 -10.28 -3.24 1.05
N MET A 148 -10.95 -3.52 -0.07
CA MET A 148 -11.32 -4.90 -0.42
C MET A 148 -10.10 -5.81 -0.55
N TYR A 149 -9.02 -5.33 -1.18
CA TYR A 149 -7.80 -6.12 -1.35
C TYR A 149 -7.20 -6.53 0.00
N TYR A 150 -7.02 -5.58 0.92
CA TYR A 150 -6.48 -5.89 2.23
C TYR A 150 -7.48 -6.66 3.11
N ASP A 151 -8.78 -6.53 2.88
CA ASP A 151 -9.77 -7.37 3.55
C ASP A 151 -9.68 -8.85 3.14
N THR A 152 -9.14 -9.17 1.96
CA THR A 152 -8.83 -10.56 1.60
C THR A 152 -7.74 -11.19 2.47
N MET A 153 -6.89 -10.37 3.10
CA MET A 153 -5.79 -10.81 3.95
C MET A 153 -6.22 -11.04 5.41
N THR A 154 -5.41 -11.79 6.15
CA THR A 154 -5.58 -11.92 7.60
C THR A 154 -5.16 -10.64 8.31
N TYR A 155 -5.75 -10.36 9.48
CA TYR A 155 -5.36 -9.19 10.29
C TYR A 155 -3.84 -9.14 10.58
N PRO A 156 -3.18 -10.24 11.02
CA PRO A 156 -1.73 -10.22 11.24
C PRO A 156 -0.93 -9.87 9.98
N ARG A 157 -1.37 -10.33 8.80
CA ARG A 157 -0.69 -10.00 7.55
C ARG A 157 -0.79 -8.51 7.22
N VAL A 158 -1.97 -7.90 7.38
CA VAL A 158 -2.14 -6.45 7.16
C VAL A 158 -1.33 -5.66 8.18
N TYR A 159 -1.34 -6.06 9.44
CA TYR A 159 -0.55 -5.41 10.49
C TYR A 159 0.95 -5.47 10.20
N ALA A 160 1.46 -6.60 9.70
CA ALA A 160 2.85 -6.71 9.29
C ALA A 160 3.18 -5.79 8.10
N LEU A 161 2.29 -5.66 7.12
CA LEU A 161 2.46 -4.71 6.01
C LEU A 161 2.47 -3.26 6.49
N TYR A 162 1.61 -2.93 7.47
CA TYR A 162 1.64 -1.63 8.13
C TYR A 162 3.01 -1.32 8.75
N ASN A 163 3.61 -2.29 9.46
CA ASN A 163 4.94 -2.09 10.07
C ASN A 163 6.04 -1.90 9.02
N VAL A 164 5.98 -2.63 7.90
CA VAL A 164 6.92 -2.46 6.78
C VAL A 164 6.82 -1.04 6.21
N GLU A 165 5.62 -0.55 5.94
CA GLU A 165 5.43 0.81 5.43
C GLU A 165 5.81 1.87 6.48
N PHE A 166 5.57 1.60 7.77
CA PHE A 166 5.99 2.49 8.86
C PHE A 166 7.52 2.67 8.89
N ASP A 167 8.27 1.58 8.80
CA ASP A 167 9.74 1.65 8.75
C ASP A 167 10.24 2.31 7.45
N LYS A 168 9.51 2.13 6.35
CA LYS A 168 9.80 2.83 5.09
C LYS A 168 9.58 4.33 5.24
N LEU A 169 8.46 4.77 5.82
CA LEU A 169 8.19 6.18 6.12
C LEU A 169 9.31 6.78 6.98
N ARG A 170 9.70 6.08 8.06
CA ARG A 170 10.82 6.47 8.92
C ARG A 170 12.09 6.68 8.11
N THR A 171 12.42 5.73 7.22
CA THR A 171 13.64 5.78 6.41
C THR A 171 13.64 6.99 5.46
N VAL A 172 12.53 7.22 4.74
CA VAL A 172 12.41 8.34 3.80
C VAL A 172 12.48 9.68 4.54
N TYR A 173 11.77 9.80 5.67
CA TYR A 173 11.79 11.04 6.46
C TYR A 173 13.18 11.32 7.05
N GLN A 174 13.87 10.31 7.56
CA GLN A 174 15.25 10.48 8.05
C GLN A 174 16.21 10.90 6.92
N SER A 175 16.02 10.36 5.73
CA SER A 175 16.81 10.77 4.55
C SER A 175 16.54 12.23 4.20
N TYR A 176 15.29 12.67 4.28
CA TYR A 176 14.91 14.07 4.12
C TYR A 176 15.58 14.97 5.17
N LEU A 177 15.50 14.62 6.45
CA LEU A 177 16.14 15.38 7.53
C LEU A 177 17.65 15.51 7.34
N ASN A 178 18.31 14.43 6.91
CA ASN A 178 19.74 14.43 6.64
C ASN A 178 20.12 15.44 5.53
N LEU A 179 19.36 15.49 4.44
CA LEU A 179 19.60 16.46 3.38
C LEU A 179 19.28 17.89 3.82
N VAL A 180 18.21 18.09 4.59
CA VAL A 180 17.90 19.40 5.18
C VAL A 180 19.02 19.88 6.11
N ASN A 181 19.61 18.97 6.90
CA ASN A 181 20.77 19.27 7.74
C ASN A 181 21.99 19.72 6.92
N VAL A 182 22.30 19.00 5.82
CA VAL A 182 23.39 19.37 4.91
C VAL A 182 23.17 20.78 4.37
N LEU A 183 21.97 21.07 3.86
CA LEU A 183 21.61 22.39 3.35
C LEU A 183 21.67 23.49 4.41
N ASN A 184 21.16 23.23 5.61
CA ASN A 184 21.19 24.20 6.72
C ASN A 184 22.61 24.48 7.22
N SER A 185 23.53 23.52 7.08
CA SER A 185 24.95 23.67 7.39
C SER A 185 25.73 24.40 6.29
N SER A 186 25.16 24.52 5.10
CA SER A 186 25.74 25.30 4.01
C SER A 186 25.50 26.79 4.20
N GLN A 187 26.36 27.65 3.63
CA GLN A 187 26.19 29.11 3.64
C GLN A 187 25.03 29.61 2.74
N ILE A 188 24.22 28.70 2.19
CA ILE A 188 23.11 29.03 1.30
C ILE A 188 21.95 29.58 2.12
N SER A 189 21.52 30.81 1.79
CA SER A 189 20.35 31.42 2.39
C SER A 189 19.09 30.77 1.81
N ILE A 190 18.40 29.98 2.63
CA ILE A 190 17.10 29.39 2.28
C ILE A 190 16.02 30.24 2.95
N ASP A 191 15.18 30.90 2.16
CA ASP A 191 14.15 31.86 2.63
C ASP A 191 13.14 31.24 3.61
N LYS A 192 13.02 29.90 3.61
CA LYS A 192 12.32 29.12 4.63
C LYS A 192 13.09 27.83 4.91
N LYS A 193 13.92 27.82 5.96
CA LYS A 193 14.52 26.56 6.45
C LYS A 193 13.39 25.57 6.78
N PRO A 194 13.38 24.38 6.18
CA PRO A 194 12.33 23.39 6.46
C PRO A 194 12.35 22.98 7.93
N GLN A 195 11.17 22.78 8.51
CA GLN A 195 11.01 22.42 9.92
C GLN A 195 11.74 21.10 10.22
N GLN A 196 12.63 21.12 11.22
CA GLN A 196 13.38 19.96 11.70
C GLN A 196 12.74 19.44 12.98
N ASP A 197 11.84 18.48 12.84
CA ASP A 197 11.36 17.69 13.98
C ASP A 197 11.81 16.24 13.81
N THR A 198 11.92 15.51 14.91
CA THR A 198 12.30 14.09 14.87
C THR A 198 11.20 13.26 14.22
N PHE A 199 11.55 12.07 13.72
CA PHE A 199 10.53 11.15 13.21
C PHE A 199 9.44 10.85 14.25
N ASP A 200 9.81 10.70 15.52
CA ASP A 200 8.84 10.41 16.59
C ASP A 200 7.80 11.54 16.72
N LYS A 201 8.24 12.80 16.68
CA LYS A 201 7.31 13.95 16.69
C LYS A 201 6.43 14.02 15.46
N LEU A 202 6.98 13.74 14.27
CA LEU A 202 6.17 13.64 13.05
C LEU A 202 5.09 12.57 13.23
N PHE A 203 5.47 11.41 13.76
CA PHE A 203 4.56 10.30 13.91
C PHE A 203 3.51 10.54 15.00
N GLU A 204 3.85 11.23 16.08
CA GLU A 204 2.88 11.69 17.09
C GLU A 204 1.79 12.58 16.46
N LEU A 205 2.14 13.42 15.47
CA LEU A 205 1.15 14.22 14.74
C LEU A 205 0.24 13.34 13.88
N TYR A 206 0.78 12.29 13.25
CA TYR A 206 -0.02 11.33 12.47
C TYR A 206 -0.97 10.55 13.39
N GLU A 207 -0.48 10.04 14.51
CA GLU A 207 -1.32 9.35 15.49
C GLU A 207 -2.43 10.25 16.04
N LYS A 208 -2.14 11.53 16.26
CA LYS A 208 -3.14 12.50 16.70
C LYS A 208 -4.19 12.75 15.61
N GLY A 209 -3.77 12.90 14.36
CA GLY A 209 -4.68 13.02 13.21
C GLY A 209 -5.60 11.80 13.11
N TRP A 210 -5.00 10.61 13.08
CA TRP A 210 -5.74 9.34 13.00
C TRP A 210 -6.72 9.13 14.15
N LYS A 211 -6.40 9.57 15.37
CA LYS A 211 -7.35 9.49 16.49
C LYS A 211 -8.63 10.29 16.24
N GLU A 212 -8.52 11.44 15.59
CA GLU A 212 -9.68 12.25 15.21
C GLU A 212 -10.37 11.69 13.97
N ASP A 213 -9.61 11.32 12.94
CA ASP A 213 -10.12 10.81 11.66
C ASP A 213 -10.87 9.47 11.82
N PHE A 214 -10.40 8.62 12.73
CA PHE A 214 -10.98 7.29 13.00
C PHE A 214 -11.91 7.29 14.22
N LYS A 215 -12.31 8.47 14.68
CA LYS A 215 -13.25 8.57 15.80
C LYS A 215 -14.56 7.85 15.46
N GLY A 216 -14.92 6.89 16.31
CA GLY A 216 -16.13 6.07 16.12
C GLY A 216 -15.92 4.80 15.29
N LEU A 217 -14.72 4.56 14.74
CA LEU A 217 -14.39 3.30 14.11
C LEU A 217 -14.05 2.24 15.16
N SER A 218 -14.80 1.14 15.19
CA SER A 218 -14.55 0.00 16.10
C SER A 218 -13.95 -1.23 15.41
N ASP A 219 -13.92 -1.27 14.08
CA ASP A 219 -13.37 -2.41 13.34
C ASP A 219 -11.85 -2.27 13.24
N ASN A 220 -11.14 -2.94 14.14
CA ASN A 220 -9.67 -2.93 14.21
C ASN A 220 -9.02 -3.30 12.87
N LYS A 221 -9.64 -4.19 12.08
CA LYS A 221 -9.10 -4.59 10.77
C LYS A 221 -9.24 -3.46 9.77
N LEU A 222 -10.37 -2.77 9.76
CA LEU A 222 -10.54 -1.60 8.91
C LEU A 222 -9.57 -0.49 9.33
N GLU A 223 -9.43 -0.25 10.64
CA GLU A 223 -8.53 0.78 11.16
C GLU A 223 -7.08 0.55 10.69
N ILE A 224 -6.56 -0.67 10.81
CA ILE A 224 -5.19 -0.96 10.35
C ILE A 224 -5.05 -0.89 8.83
N ILE A 225 -6.11 -1.24 8.08
CA ILE A 225 -6.13 -1.06 6.62
C ILE A 225 -6.02 0.42 6.28
N LEU A 226 -6.85 1.28 6.89
CA LEU A 226 -6.83 2.72 6.62
C LEU A 226 -5.48 3.32 7.00
N LYS A 227 -4.94 3.00 8.18
CA LYS A 227 -3.58 3.41 8.58
C LYS A 227 -2.52 3.03 7.55
N LEU A 228 -2.57 1.80 7.04
CA LEU A 228 -1.67 1.35 5.97
C LEU A 228 -1.83 2.20 4.69
N LEU A 229 -3.06 2.58 4.30
CA LEU A 229 -3.28 3.45 3.14
C LEU A 229 -2.73 4.86 3.36
N HIS A 230 -2.95 5.43 4.56
CA HIS A 230 -2.38 6.73 4.93
C HIS A 230 -0.85 6.69 4.84
N LEU A 231 -0.20 5.70 5.46
CA LEU A 231 1.25 5.55 5.41
C LEU A 231 1.79 5.53 3.98
N LYS A 232 1.13 4.79 3.07
CA LYS A 232 1.54 4.76 1.65
C LYS A 232 1.46 6.15 1.01
N SER A 233 0.39 6.90 1.28
CA SER A 233 0.25 8.28 0.78
C SER A 233 1.31 9.22 1.38
N ASP A 234 1.60 9.07 2.68
CA ASP A 234 2.62 9.86 3.36
C ASP A 234 4.02 9.58 2.83
N ILE A 235 4.34 8.32 2.57
CA ILE A 235 5.61 7.91 1.95
C ILE A 235 5.78 8.56 0.58
N ASP A 236 4.73 8.53 -0.26
CA ASP A 236 4.76 9.18 -1.58
C ASP A 236 4.99 10.70 -1.44
N PHE A 237 4.33 11.36 -0.48
CA PHE A 237 4.56 12.77 -0.18
C PHE A 237 6.02 13.05 0.21
N TRP A 238 6.59 12.25 1.11
CA TRP A 238 7.96 12.45 1.56
C TRP A 238 8.99 12.13 0.48
N TYR A 239 8.73 11.15 -0.39
CA TYR A 239 9.57 10.93 -1.57
C TYR A 239 9.56 12.13 -2.52
N GLN A 240 8.41 12.75 -2.76
CA GLN A 240 8.34 13.96 -3.58
C GLN A 240 9.13 15.12 -2.96
N ARG A 241 9.04 15.29 -1.64
CA ARG A 241 9.83 16.29 -0.90
C ARG A 241 11.32 16.01 -0.98
N LEU A 242 11.71 14.75 -0.85
CA LEU A 242 13.10 14.31 -0.97
C LEU A 242 13.64 14.55 -2.38
N SER A 243 12.87 14.18 -3.42
CA SER A 243 13.22 14.41 -4.82
C SER A 243 13.44 15.89 -5.10
N TYR A 244 12.49 16.74 -4.70
CA TYR A 244 12.62 18.19 -4.83
C TYR A 244 13.90 18.72 -4.18
N LEU A 245 14.27 18.19 -3.02
CA LEU A 245 15.47 18.60 -2.31
C LEU A 245 16.75 18.17 -3.03
N VAL A 246 16.77 16.96 -3.59
CA VAL A 246 17.88 16.45 -4.41
C VAL A 246 18.05 17.26 -5.68
N ASP A 247 16.95 17.60 -6.36
CA ASP A 247 16.96 18.42 -7.56
C ASP A 247 17.51 19.83 -7.25
N TYR A 248 17.01 20.46 -6.18
CA TYR A 248 17.50 21.74 -5.70
C TYR A 248 19.01 21.70 -5.36
N MET A 249 19.47 20.68 -4.63
CA MET A 249 20.90 20.52 -4.32
C MET A 249 21.75 20.32 -5.57
N SER A 250 21.22 19.65 -6.59
CA SER A 250 21.91 19.43 -7.86
C SER A 250 22.05 20.74 -8.64
N GLU A 251 21.02 21.60 -8.64
CA GLU A 251 21.08 22.94 -9.23
C GLU A 251 22.06 23.87 -8.48
N GLN A 252 22.13 23.76 -7.16
CA GLN A 252 23.00 24.59 -6.31
C GLN A 252 24.40 23.99 -6.10
N LYS A 253 24.75 22.90 -6.80
CA LYS A 253 25.97 22.11 -6.56
C LYS A 253 27.25 22.95 -6.60
N ASP A 254 27.36 23.86 -7.56
CA ASP A 254 28.57 24.69 -7.70
C ASP A 254 28.72 25.69 -6.55
N HIS A 255 27.61 26.21 -6.01
CA HIS A 255 27.61 27.04 -4.80
C HIS A 255 27.91 26.23 -3.54
N LEU A 256 27.42 24.99 -3.46
CA LEU A 256 27.69 24.06 -2.36
C LEU A 256 29.17 23.62 -2.29
N ILE A 257 29.82 23.45 -3.44
CA ILE A 257 31.23 22.98 -3.53
C ILE A 257 32.22 24.16 -3.55
N GLY A 258 31.84 25.30 -4.15
CA GLY A 258 32.71 26.46 -4.39
C GLY A 258 33.09 27.27 -3.14
N GLY A 259 32.41 27.08 -2.00
CA GLY A 259 32.70 27.76 -0.73
C GLY A 259 34.05 27.43 -0.09
N LYS A 260 34.87 26.55 -0.68
CA LYS A 260 36.23 26.22 -0.20
C LYS A 260 37.38 26.82 -1.00
N SER A 261 37.13 27.67 -2.01
CA SER A 261 38.20 28.19 -2.86
C SER A 261 38.24 29.72 -2.93
N LYS A 262 38.43 30.39 -1.79
CA LYS A 262 39.09 31.70 -1.70
C LYS A 262 39.77 31.80 -0.32
N ALA A 263 40.95 31.19 -0.21
CA ALA A 263 41.96 31.53 0.79
C ALA A 263 42.98 32.45 0.12
#